data_AF-A0A3C0L104-F1
#
_entry.id   AF-A0A3C0L104-F1
#
_cell.length_a   1.000
_cell.length_b   1.000
_cell.length_c   1.000
_cell.angle_alpha   90.00
_cell.angle_beta   90.00
_cell.angle_gamma   90.00
#
_symmetry.space_group_name_H-M   'P 1'
#
loop_
_entity.id
_entity.type
_entity.pdbx_description
1 polymer ?
#
loop_
_entity_poly.entity_id
_entity_poly.type
_entity_poly.pdbx_seq_one_letter_code
_entity_poly.pdbx_strand_id
1 'polypeptide(L)' 'MLSALTAQVQRLLWLPIVFLAGCAVNPVTGKNELMLLDESQEISMGAKQFEPSQQSQGGRYMSDPDLTRYVS' A
#
# COMPACT_ATOMS: atom_id res chain seq x y z
N MET A 1 -8.08 -16.00 38.95
CA MET A 1 -8.11 -14.52 38.86
C MET A 1 -6.82 -13.97 38.26
N LEU A 2 -5.62 -14.38 38.71
CA LEU A 2 -4.32 -13.96 38.12
C LEU A 2 -4.16 -14.26 36.62
N SER A 3 -4.62 -15.42 36.12
CA SER A 3 -4.55 -15.78 34.68
C SER A 3 -5.49 -14.97 33.77
N ALA A 4 -6.60 -14.47 34.31
CA ALA A 4 -7.53 -13.64 33.53
C ALA A 4 -6.97 -12.22 33.37
N LEU A 5 -6.39 -11.69 34.45
CA LEU A 5 -5.73 -10.37 34.48
C LEU A 5 -4.53 -10.31 33.52
N THR A 6 -3.71 -11.37 33.48
CA THR A 6 -2.60 -11.48 32.54
C THR A 6 -3.06 -11.56 31.09
N ALA A 7 -4.13 -12.29 30.79
CA ALA A 7 -4.70 -12.35 29.44
C ALA A 7 -5.27 -10.99 28.96
N GLN A 8 -5.89 -10.23 29.86
CA GLN A 8 -6.42 -8.89 29.56
C GLN A 8 -5.30 -7.88 29.31
N VAL A 9 -4.26 -7.90 30.14
CA VAL A 9 -3.06 -7.05 29.97
C VAL A 9 -2.33 -7.41 28.68
N GLN A 10 -2.20 -8.70 28.36
CA GLN A 10 -1.59 -9.14 27.12
C GLN A 10 -2.36 -8.61 25.90
N ARG A 11 -3.69 -8.76 25.85
CA ARG A 11 -4.52 -8.21 24.76
C ARG A 11 -4.35 -6.71 24.57
N LEU A 12 -4.25 -5.94 25.65
CA LEU A 12 -4.02 -4.50 25.60
C LEU A 12 -2.64 -4.15 25.01
N LEU A 13 -1.64 -5.01 25.25
CA LEU A 13 -0.28 -4.85 24.75
C LEU A 13 -0.14 -5.16 23.24
N TRP A 14 -0.92 -6.11 22.71
CA TRP A 14 -0.85 -6.50 21.29
C TRP A 14 -1.38 -5.42 20.34
N LEU A 15 -2.38 -4.64 20.77
CA LEU A 15 -3.01 -3.62 19.92
C LEU A 15 -2.00 -2.55 19.41
N PRO A 16 -1.21 -1.86 20.27
CA PRO A 16 -0.23 -0.89 19.78
C PRO A 16 0.91 -1.51 18.97
N ILE A 17 1.32 -2.74 19.28
CA ILE A 17 2.38 -3.45 18.56
C ILE A 17 2.00 -3.65 17.09
N VAL A 18 0.74 -4.02 16.82
CA VAL A 18 0.23 -4.18 15.44
C VAL A 18 0.22 -2.85 14.68
N PHE A 19 -0.16 -1.74 15.33
CA PHE A 19 -0.19 -0.43 14.68
C PHE A 19 1.20 0.15 14.40
N LEU A 20 2.20 -0.15 15.24
CA LEU A 20 3.58 0.34 15.06
C LEU A 20 4.38 -0.46 14.02
N ALA A 21 4.01 -1.73 13.79
CA ALA A 21 4.72 -2.60 12.86
C ALA A 21 4.54 -2.24 11.37
N GLY A 22 3.53 -1.42 11.04
CA GLY A 22 3.25 -1.02 9.66
C GLY A 22 4.03 0.19 9.16
N CYS A 23 4.87 0.84 9.98
CA CYS A 23 5.61 2.02 9.53
C CYS A 23 6.96 1.62 8.93
N ALA A 24 7.22 1.98 7.67
CA ALA A 24 8.48 1.76 6.98
C ALA A 24 8.92 3.00 6.20
N VAL A 25 10.21 3.07 5.84
CA VAL A 25 10.70 4.13 4.96
C VAL A 25 10.23 3.84 3.55
N ASN A 26 9.33 4.69 3.03
CA ASN A 26 8.89 4.60 1.65
C ASN A 26 10.09 4.89 0.72
N PRO A 27 10.47 3.96 -0.18
CA PRO A 27 11.65 4.13 -1.03
C PRO A 27 11.50 5.27 -2.06
N VAL A 28 10.28 5.73 -2.33
CA VAL A 28 9.99 6.84 -3.26
C VAL A 28 10.15 8.19 -2.58
N THR A 29 9.63 8.34 -1.35
CA THR A 29 9.61 9.64 -0.65
C THR A 29 10.75 9.81 0.36
N GLY A 30 11.35 8.71 0.83
CA GLY A 30 12.37 8.69 1.88
C GLY A 30 11.82 8.95 3.30
N LYS A 31 10.50 8.95 3.48
CA LYS A 31 9.83 9.24 4.76
C LYS A 31 9.27 7.97 5.39
N ASN A 32 9.09 7.99 6.72
CA ASN A 32 8.35 6.96 7.42
C ASN A 32 6.85 7.08 7.10
N GLU A 33 6.30 6.07 6.45
CA GLU A 33 4.90 6.00 6.02
C GLU A 33 4.31 4.63 6.36
N LEU A 34 2.98 4.54 6.36
CA LEU A 34 2.29 3.27 6.56
C LEU A 34 2.46 2.39 5.32
N MET A 35 3.11 1.25 5.48
CA MET A 35 3.37 0.24 4.45
C MET A 35 2.67 -1.05 4.83
N LEU A 36 1.53 -1.31 4.18
CA LEU A 36 0.71 -2.51 4.40
C LEU A 36 1.10 -3.68 3.48
N LEU A 37 1.86 -3.39 2.43
CA LEU A 37 2.29 -4.30 1.39
C LEU A 37 3.79 -4.21 1.23
N ASP A 38 4.43 -5.32 0.88
CA ASP A 38 5.84 -5.29 0.49
C ASP A 38 5.98 -4.68 -0.91
N GLU A 39 7.11 -4.04 -1.21
CA GLU A 39 7.38 -3.38 -2.49
C GLU A 39 7.08 -4.28 -3.71
N SER A 40 7.48 -5.55 -3.65
CA SER A 40 7.21 -6.51 -4.72
C SER A 40 5.70 -6.75 -4.96
N GLN A 41 4.90 -6.71 -3.88
CA GLN A 41 3.46 -6.85 -3.97
C GLN A 41 2.85 -5.60 -4.60
N GLU A 42 3.28 -4.40 -4.18
CA GLU A 42 2.84 -3.12 -4.76
C GLU A 42 3.14 -3.06 -6.26
N ILE A 43 4.36 -3.41 -6.68
CA ILE A 43 4.75 -3.48 -8.10
C ILE A 43 3.87 -4.47 -8.86
N SER A 44 3.67 -5.68 -8.30
CA SER A 44 2.86 -6.71 -8.95
C SER A 44 1.39 -6.29 -9.09
N MET A 45 0.87 -5.55 -8.11
CA MET A 45 -0.48 -5.00 -8.15
C MET A 45 -0.58 -3.90 -9.19
N GLY A 46 0.37 -2.96 -9.21
CA GLY A 46 0.45 -1.91 -10.22
C GLY A 46 0.44 -2.47 -11.63
N ALA A 47 1.28 -3.48 -11.91
CA ALA A 47 1.32 -4.14 -13.22
C ALA A 47 -0.01 -4.79 -13.61
N LYS A 48 -0.72 -5.39 -12.65
CA LYS A 48 -2.05 -6.00 -12.88
C LYS A 48 -3.16 -4.96 -13.08
N GLN A 49 -3.08 -3.84 -12.38
CA GLN A 49 -4.15 -2.84 -12.36
C GLN A 49 -3.96 -1.70 -13.36
N PHE A 50 -2.76 -1.54 -13.94
CA PHE A 50 -2.45 -0.45 -14.86
C PHE A 50 -3.44 -0.31 -16.01
N GLU A 51 -3.64 -1.37 -16.80
CA GLU A 51 -4.56 -1.37 -17.95
C GLU A 51 -6.04 -1.13 -17.53
N PRO A 52 -6.59 -1.86 -16.54
CA PRO A 52 -7.93 -1.54 -16.01
C PRO A 52 -8.09 -0.09 -15.54
N SER A 53 -7.11 0.43 -14.81
CA SER A 53 -7.13 1.81 -14.31
C SER A 53 -7.06 2.82 -15.45
N GLN A 54 -6.26 2.59 -16.48
CA GLN A 54 -6.20 3.44 -17.67
C GLN A 54 -7.58 3.52 -18.34
N GLN A 55 -8.24 2.37 -18.54
CA GLN A 55 -9.58 2.34 -19.15
C GLN A 55 -10.63 3.06 -18.29
N SER A 56 -10.62 2.87 -16.97
CA SER A 56 -11.55 3.56 -16.07
C SER A 56 -11.39 5.08 -16.05
N GLN A 57 -10.22 5.57 -16.45
CA GLN A 57 -9.87 6.99 -16.49
C GLN A 57 -10.05 7.62 -17.88
N GLY A 58 -10.75 6.92 -18.80
CA GLY A 58 -11.04 7.43 -20.14
C GLY A 58 -10.16 6.82 -21.24
N GLY A 59 -9.28 5.87 -20.90
CA GLY A 59 -8.44 5.17 -21.86
C GLY A 59 -7.28 6.01 -22.37
N ARG A 60 -6.71 5.60 -23.50
CA ARG A 60 -5.60 6.31 -24.16
C ARG A 60 -6.07 7.59 -24.84
N TYR A 61 -5.15 8.55 -24.99
CA TYR A 61 -5.42 9.80 -25.71
C TYR A 61 -5.51 9.54 -27.22
N MET A 62 -6.71 9.22 -27.71
CA MET A 62 -6.93 8.92 -29.13
C MET A 62 -6.75 10.14 -30.05
N SER A 63 -7.04 11.34 -29.55
CA SER A 63 -6.86 12.61 -30.29
C SER A 63 -5.41 13.09 -30.31
N ASP A 64 -4.55 12.55 -29.45
CA ASP A 64 -3.14 12.92 -29.33
C ASP A 64 -2.28 11.66 -29.10
N PRO A 65 -1.90 10.96 -30.19
CA PRO A 65 -1.07 9.76 -30.12
C PRO A 65 0.33 10.03 -29.57
N ASP A 66 0.86 11.25 -29.72
CA ASP A 66 2.17 11.62 -29.21
C ASP A 66 2.14 11.76 -27.70
N LEU A 67 1.08 12.34 -27.15
CA LEU A 67 0.83 12.35 -25.72
C LEU A 67 0.66 10.93 -25.16
N THR A 68 -0.09 10.06 -25.85
CA THR A 68 -0.20 8.63 -25.47
C THR A 68 1.19 8.00 -25.36
N ARG A 69 2.06 8.18 -26.37
CA ARG A 69 3.41 7.60 -26.37
C ARG A 69 4.32 8.18 -25.27
N TYR A 70 4.12 9.43 -24.90
CA TYR A 70 4.91 10.08 -23.85
C TYR A 70 4.62 9.50 -22.46
N VAL A 71 3.37 9.12 -22.18
CA VAL A 71 2.92 8.70 -20.84
C VAL A 71 2.82 7.18 -20.64
N SER A 72 2.85 6.40 -21.72
CA SER A 72 2.76 4.93 -21.70
C SER A 72 4.14 4.28 -21.71
#